data_AF-A0A1Z4BUH8-F1
#
_entry.id   AF-A0A1Z4BUH8-F1
#
_cell.length_a   1.000
_cell.length_b   1.000
_cell.length_c   1.000
_cell.angle_alpha   90.00
_cell.angle_beta   90.00
_cell.angle_gamma   90.00
#
_symmetry.space_group_name_H-M   'P 1'
#
loop_
_entity.id
_entity.type
_entity.pdbx_description
1 polymer ?
#
loop_
_entity_poly.entity_id
_entity_poly.type
_entity_poly.pdbx_seq_one_letter_code
_entity_poly.pdbx_strand_id
1 'polypeptide(L)'
;MNIENDNFISLKLIGFRKHEAEKFCAILDLAEFALQPAWQIVKTATADFYVVYDKSQSAALKNLPRERCFFYVPDPSKGLDNGLLVDSDRTPSLQALIPLFNRVAQQALPAATAKTAPKAKPEQKPAPTSPKVPAPTATVQPAKPQAPAKAPEFNPQQGLLGILLTEQKQAFALTLQARPTDNPIFIYHDKKAYYSLAPLEQLKPFFSLDNPILATPLSVAELGKAVKKSGLTALPLSQLIWYATFNLSQGQLLQGHSGQELVQLSQLPYLGKTDSLSYRKLAEFLHKNTASLEQAAEVTGTPLAVANNFYNASFVAGLFGTIPTPDKQSLFSKLKNRLKHPGA
;
A
#
# COMPACT_ATOMS: atom_id res chain seq x y z
N MET A 1 -1.77 20.79 4.37
CA MET A 1 -1.85 19.40 3.87
C MET A 1 -3.26 18.93 4.23
N ASN A 2 -4.20 19.03 3.29
CA ASN A 2 -5.54 18.47 3.50
C ASN A 2 -5.39 16.96 3.35
N ILE A 3 -5.53 16.23 4.46
CA ILE A 3 -5.68 14.78 4.42
C ILE A 3 -7.00 14.57 3.68
N GLU A 4 -6.91 14.01 2.47
CA GLU A 4 -8.10 13.54 1.76
C GLU A 4 -8.86 12.64 2.75
N ASN A 5 -10.11 13.02 3.04
CA ASN A 5 -10.98 12.24 3.92
C ASN A 5 -11.23 10.90 3.22
N ASP A 6 -10.35 9.93 3.46
CA ASP A 6 -10.59 8.54 3.11
C ASP A 6 -11.96 8.17 3.70
N ASN A 7 -12.87 7.78 2.81
CA ASN A 7 -14.28 7.57 3.11
C ASN A 7 -14.45 6.22 3.81
N PHE A 8 -13.98 6.14 5.06
CA PHE A 8 -14.11 4.97 5.91
C PHE A 8 -15.49 4.92 6.55
N ILE A 9 -16.08 3.72 6.60
CA ILE A 9 -17.27 3.46 7.40
C ILE A 9 -16.84 3.07 8.81
N SER A 10 -17.24 3.85 9.80
CA SER A 10 -16.89 3.61 11.20
C SER A 10 -17.79 2.54 11.84
N LEU A 11 -17.17 1.58 12.52
CA LEU A 11 -17.82 0.44 13.14
C LEU A 11 -17.51 0.42 14.64
N LYS A 12 -18.51 0.22 15.49
CA LYS A 12 -18.31 0.07 16.93
C LYS A 12 -18.74 -1.30 17.43
N LEU A 13 -17.88 -1.93 18.23
CA LEU A 13 -18.15 -3.23 18.85
C LEU A 13 -18.82 -3.04 20.22
N ILE A 14 -19.99 -3.65 20.42
CA ILE A 14 -20.79 -3.57 21.65
C ILE A 14 -20.90 -4.95 22.29
N GLY A 15 -20.52 -5.03 23.57
CA GLY A 15 -20.61 -6.26 24.36
C GLY A 15 -19.47 -7.26 24.13
N PHE A 16 -18.45 -6.88 23.36
CA PHE A 16 -17.27 -7.71 23.12
C PHE A 16 -16.28 -7.65 24.29
N ARG A 17 -15.79 -8.81 24.71
CA ARG A 17 -14.58 -8.94 25.53
C ARG A 17 -13.35 -8.63 24.67
N LYS A 18 -12.21 -8.36 25.32
CA LYS A 18 -10.96 -8.01 24.63
C LYS A 18 -10.57 -9.03 23.55
N HIS A 19 -10.55 -10.33 23.88
CA HIS A 19 -10.16 -11.38 22.93
C HIS A 19 -11.17 -11.56 21.79
N GLU A 20 -12.47 -11.33 22.04
CA GLU A 20 -13.52 -11.39 21.01
C GLU A 20 -13.38 -10.21 20.04
N ALA A 21 -13.06 -9.02 20.57
CA ALA A 21 -12.79 -7.84 19.76
C ALA A 21 -11.53 -8.04 18.89
N GLU A 22 -10.45 -8.57 19.45
CA GLU A 22 -9.22 -8.90 18.70
C GLU A 22 -9.49 -9.92 17.59
N LYS A 23 -10.28 -10.97 17.89
CA LYS A 23 -10.72 -11.96 16.90
C LYS A 23 -11.55 -11.33 15.79
N PHE A 24 -12.49 -10.44 16.14
CA PHE A 24 -13.30 -9.72 15.17
C PHE A 24 -12.47 -8.78 14.29
N CYS A 25 -11.54 -8.02 14.87
CA CYS A 25 -10.58 -7.20 14.13
C CYS A 25 -9.83 -8.05 13.11
N ALA A 26 -9.25 -9.18 13.51
CA ALA A 26 -8.52 -10.05 12.60
C ALA A 26 -9.40 -10.56 11.44
N ILE A 27 -10.67 -10.86 11.69
CA ILE A 27 -11.62 -11.28 10.64
C ILE A 27 -11.96 -10.12 9.71
N LEU A 28 -12.16 -8.92 10.25
CA LEU A 28 -12.43 -7.73 9.46
C LEU A 28 -11.23 -7.39 8.56
N ASP A 29 -10.00 -7.48 9.09
CA ASP A 29 -8.75 -7.30 8.35
C ASP A 29 -8.63 -8.33 7.21
N LEU A 30 -9.01 -9.59 7.47
CA LEU A 30 -9.07 -10.63 6.43
C LEU A 30 -10.15 -10.34 5.37
N ALA A 31 -11.29 -9.77 5.78
CA ALA A 31 -12.40 -9.44 4.90
C ALA A 31 -12.17 -8.18 4.06
N GLU A 32 -11.27 -7.29 4.49
CA GLU A 32 -11.02 -5.97 3.91
C GLU A 32 -10.89 -6.02 2.38
N PHE A 33 -10.21 -7.04 1.84
CA PHE A 33 -10.01 -7.22 0.39
C PHE A 33 -11.28 -7.45 -0.43
N ALA A 34 -12.35 -7.92 0.21
CA ALA A 34 -13.63 -8.21 -0.43
C ALA A 34 -14.72 -7.18 -0.06
N LEU A 35 -14.42 -6.27 0.85
CA LEU A 35 -15.31 -5.17 1.22
C LEU A 35 -15.17 -4.03 0.20
N GLN A 36 -16.29 -3.43 -0.19
CA GLN A 36 -16.34 -2.35 -1.18
C GLN A 36 -15.83 -1.03 -0.59
N PRO A 37 -16.37 -0.53 0.54
CA PRO A 37 -15.71 0.52 1.31
C PRO A 37 -14.76 -0.08 2.34
N ALA A 38 -13.81 0.74 2.79
CA ALA A 38 -12.98 0.40 3.93
C ALA A 38 -13.77 0.60 5.23
N TRP A 39 -13.65 -0.36 6.15
CA TRP A 39 -14.32 -0.36 7.45
C TRP A 39 -13.30 -0.20 8.56
N GLN A 40 -13.59 0.66 9.54
CA GLN A 40 -12.68 0.91 10.66
C GLN A 40 -13.37 0.75 12.00
N ILE A 41 -12.75 -0.01 12.91
CA ILE A 41 -13.26 -0.15 14.28
C ILE A 41 -12.85 1.08 15.10
N VAL A 42 -13.84 1.78 15.65
CA VAL A 42 -13.64 3.01 16.43
C VAL A 42 -14.02 2.83 17.90
N LYS A 43 -13.32 3.56 18.78
CA LYS A 43 -13.60 3.60 20.23
C LYS A 43 -14.52 4.75 20.65
N THR A 44 -14.92 5.60 19.71
CA THR A 44 -15.74 6.79 19.94
C THR A 44 -17.16 6.44 20.39
N ALA A 45 -17.89 7.41 20.95
CA ALA A 45 -19.28 7.23 21.34
C ALA A 45 -20.17 6.94 20.11
N THR A 46 -19.92 7.66 19.01
CA THR A 46 -20.64 7.59 17.74
C THR A 46 -19.88 6.77 16.70
N ALA A 47 -20.62 6.00 15.90
CA ALA A 47 -20.13 5.25 14.76
C ALA A 47 -21.25 5.16 13.71
N ASP A 48 -20.89 4.85 12.47
CA ASP A 48 -21.86 4.64 11.38
C ASP A 48 -22.63 3.35 11.59
N PHE A 49 -21.97 2.30 12.09
CA PHE A 49 -22.59 1.01 12.37
C PHE A 49 -22.11 0.42 13.71
N TYR A 50 -22.90 -0.51 14.22
CA TYR A 50 -22.67 -1.17 15.50
C TYR A 50 -22.75 -2.68 15.35
N VAL A 51 -21.76 -3.41 15.83
CA VAL A 51 -21.80 -4.88 15.95
C VAL A 51 -22.13 -5.24 17.39
N VAL A 52 -23.20 -6.00 17.57
CA VAL A 52 -23.73 -6.37 18.89
C VAL A 52 -23.50 -7.86 19.13
N TYR A 53 -22.62 -8.18 20.09
CA TYR A 53 -22.27 -9.55 20.41
C TYR A 53 -23.37 -10.29 21.17
N ASP A 54 -24.02 -9.63 22.12
CA ASP A 54 -25.07 -10.22 22.96
C ASP A 54 -26.29 -9.29 23.08
N LYS A 55 -27.46 -9.82 22.70
CA LYS A 55 -28.75 -9.12 22.79
C LYS A 55 -29.19 -8.89 24.24
N SER A 56 -28.64 -9.64 25.19
CA SER A 56 -28.94 -9.47 26.62
C SER A 56 -28.56 -8.07 27.14
N GLN A 57 -27.63 -7.37 26.47
CA GLN A 57 -27.22 -6.00 26.80
C GLN A 57 -28.23 -4.93 26.32
N SER A 58 -29.51 -5.20 26.52
CA SER A 58 -30.65 -4.39 26.05
C SER A 58 -30.59 -2.92 26.44
N ALA A 59 -29.95 -2.56 27.57
CA ALA A 59 -29.88 -1.17 28.02
C ALA A 59 -29.09 -0.27 27.06
N ALA A 60 -27.97 -0.74 26.51
CA ALA A 60 -27.16 0.03 25.55
C ALA A 60 -27.84 0.11 24.17
N LEU A 61 -28.72 -0.84 23.86
CA LEU A 61 -29.41 -0.94 22.56
C LEU A 61 -30.62 0.00 22.45
N LYS A 62 -31.19 0.48 23.56
CA LYS A 62 -32.41 1.31 23.55
C LYS A 62 -32.27 2.60 22.74
N ASN A 63 -31.05 3.13 22.64
CA ASN A 63 -30.78 4.40 21.97
C ASN A 63 -30.14 4.24 20.59
N LEU A 64 -29.93 3.01 20.11
CA LEU A 64 -29.25 2.76 18.85
C LEU A 64 -30.24 2.52 17.71
N PRO A 65 -30.01 3.14 16.54
CA PRO A 65 -30.81 2.86 15.34
C PRO A 65 -30.64 1.40 14.93
N ARG A 66 -31.75 0.65 14.91
CA ARG A 66 -31.75 -0.80 14.68
C ARG A 66 -31.25 -1.17 13.28
N GLU A 67 -31.50 -0.31 12.31
CA GLU A 67 -31.03 -0.40 10.93
C GLU A 67 -29.50 -0.29 10.81
N ARG A 68 -28.83 0.27 11.82
CA ARG A 68 -27.35 0.37 11.88
C ARG A 68 -26.70 -0.69 12.78
N CYS A 69 -27.48 -1.65 13.28
CA CYS A 69 -27.00 -2.69 14.19
C CYS A 69 -26.90 -4.04 13.48
N PHE A 70 -25.72 -4.65 13.54
CA PHE A 70 -25.47 -6.04 13.17
C PHE A 70 -25.53 -6.93 14.41
N PHE A 71 -26.32 -7.99 14.36
CA PHE A 71 -26.50 -8.89 15.50
C PHE A 71 -25.86 -10.23 15.22
N TYR A 72 -25.16 -10.79 16.20
CA TYR A 72 -24.66 -12.16 16.09
C TYR A 72 -25.84 -13.14 16.05
N VAL A 73 -25.87 -13.96 15.02
CA VAL A 73 -26.90 -14.98 14.82
C VAL A 73 -26.22 -16.33 14.64
N PRO A 74 -26.35 -17.27 15.60
CA PRO A 74 -25.75 -18.59 15.46
C PRO A 74 -26.56 -19.51 14.52
N ASP A 75 -27.80 -19.13 14.20
CA ASP A 75 -28.74 -19.95 13.45
C ASP A 75 -29.27 -19.18 12.22
N PRO A 76 -28.89 -19.58 10.99
CA PRO A 76 -29.27 -18.87 9.77
C PRO A 76 -30.79 -18.84 9.55
N SER A 77 -31.55 -19.76 10.17
CA SER A 77 -33.01 -19.82 10.03
C SER A 77 -33.73 -18.64 10.69
N LYS A 78 -33.06 -17.89 11.58
CA LYS A 78 -33.67 -16.78 12.33
C LYS A 78 -33.80 -15.48 11.53
N GLY A 79 -33.46 -15.48 10.23
CA GLY A 79 -33.96 -14.53 9.23
C GLY A 79 -33.87 -13.04 9.58
N LEU A 80 -32.82 -12.62 10.28
CA LEU A 80 -32.61 -11.20 10.58
C LEU A 80 -31.90 -10.56 9.40
N ASP A 81 -32.49 -9.51 8.83
CA ASP A 81 -31.89 -8.77 7.72
C ASP A 81 -30.46 -8.33 8.05
N ASN A 82 -30.20 -7.89 9.28
CA ASN A 82 -28.86 -7.51 9.76
C ASN A 82 -28.22 -8.57 10.67
N GLY A 83 -28.54 -9.84 10.45
CA GLY A 83 -27.93 -10.96 11.16
C GLY A 83 -26.54 -11.27 10.60
N LEU A 84 -25.51 -11.13 11.44
CA LEU A 84 -24.18 -11.62 11.13
C LEU A 84 -24.08 -13.08 11.57
N LEU A 85 -24.01 -13.99 10.59
CA LEU A 85 -23.91 -15.42 10.86
C LEU A 85 -22.58 -15.74 11.53
N VAL A 86 -22.66 -16.45 12.66
CA VAL A 86 -21.50 -16.90 13.43
C VAL A 86 -21.51 -18.39 13.65
N ASP A 87 -20.33 -18.98 13.80
CA ASP A 87 -20.17 -20.39 14.16
C ASP A 87 -20.44 -20.67 15.66
N SER A 88 -20.21 -21.91 16.09
CA SER A 88 -20.36 -22.33 17.49
C SER A 88 -19.47 -21.57 18.47
N ASP A 89 -18.32 -21.07 17.99
CA ASP A 89 -17.36 -20.27 18.76
C ASP A 89 -17.64 -18.77 18.65
N ARG A 90 -18.82 -18.42 18.13
CA ARG A 90 -19.27 -17.05 17.86
C ARG A 90 -18.30 -16.28 16.95
N THR A 91 -17.66 -16.98 16.03
CA THR A 91 -16.80 -16.39 15.01
C THR A 91 -17.64 -16.01 13.80
N PRO A 92 -17.62 -14.75 13.34
CA PRO A 92 -18.22 -14.39 12.08
C PRO A 92 -17.61 -15.16 10.91
N SER A 93 -18.45 -15.75 10.08
CA SER A 93 -18.00 -16.31 8.81
C SER A 93 -17.71 -15.18 7.82
N LEU A 94 -16.54 -15.22 7.17
CA LEU A 94 -16.19 -14.27 6.09
C LEU A 94 -17.25 -14.27 4.98
N GLN A 95 -17.77 -15.45 4.63
CA GLN A 95 -18.79 -15.60 3.59
C GLN A 95 -20.11 -14.88 3.93
N ALA A 96 -20.42 -14.70 5.22
CA ALA A 96 -21.60 -13.97 5.65
C ALA A 96 -21.31 -12.48 5.89
N LEU A 97 -20.13 -12.16 6.43
CA LEU A 97 -19.73 -10.79 6.76
C LEU A 97 -19.64 -9.91 5.52
N ILE A 98 -18.92 -10.38 4.48
CA ILE A 98 -18.66 -9.61 3.25
C ILE A 98 -19.95 -9.13 2.56
N PRO A 99 -20.91 -10.01 2.18
CA PRO A 99 -22.11 -9.58 1.49
C PRO A 99 -23.00 -8.68 2.36
N LEU A 100 -23.06 -8.93 3.67
CA LEU A 100 -23.83 -8.11 4.60
C LEU A 100 -23.28 -6.68 4.63
N PHE A 101 -21.97 -6.53 4.82
CA PHE A 101 -21.32 -5.23 4.94
C PHE A 101 -21.40 -4.45 3.62
N ASN A 102 -21.14 -5.10 2.48
CA ASN A 102 -21.24 -4.45 1.18
C ASN A 102 -22.67 -3.97 0.87
N ARG A 103 -23.68 -4.79 1.16
CA ARG A 103 -25.08 -4.40 0.95
C ARG A 103 -25.45 -3.18 1.79
N VAL A 104 -25.03 -3.16 3.05
CA VAL A 104 -25.39 -2.09 4.00
C VAL A 104 -24.64 -0.80 3.68
N ALA A 105 -23.38 -0.90 3.27
CA ALA A 105 -22.62 0.23 2.74
C ALA A 105 -23.32 0.90 1.54
N GLN A 106 -23.82 0.09 0.60
CA GLN A 106 -24.55 0.60 -0.57
C GLN A 106 -25.85 1.32 -0.20
N GLN A 107 -26.51 0.90 0.88
CA GLN A 107 -27.71 1.57 1.39
C GLN A 107 -27.39 2.85 2.16
N ALA A 108 -26.23 2.92 2.80
CA ALA A 108 -25.80 4.05 3.61
C ALA A 108 -25.31 5.24 2.78
N LEU A 109 -24.78 4.99 1.58
CA LEU A 109 -24.38 6.02 0.64
C LEU A 109 -25.64 6.76 0.13
N PRO A 110 -25.81 8.06 0.43
CA PRO A 110 -26.95 8.80 -0.06
C PRO A 110 -26.96 8.78 -1.58
N ALA A 111 -28.15 8.57 -2.19
CA ALA A 111 -28.39 8.53 -3.63
C ALA A 111 -28.17 9.90 -4.35
N ALA A 112 -27.28 10.74 -3.83
CA ALA A 112 -27.06 12.13 -4.20
C ALA A 112 -26.39 12.33 -5.58
N THR A 113 -26.04 11.28 -6.32
CA THR A 113 -25.39 11.39 -7.64
C THR A 113 -26.25 10.95 -8.83
N ALA A 114 -27.52 10.58 -8.65
CA ALA A 114 -28.34 10.04 -9.75
C ALA A 114 -29.34 11.03 -10.40
N LYS A 115 -29.33 12.33 -10.10
CA LYS A 115 -30.18 13.33 -10.79
C LYS A 115 -29.49 14.68 -10.99
N THR A 116 -28.75 14.82 -12.07
CA THR A 116 -28.66 16.09 -12.82
C THR A 116 -28.19 15.78 -14.25
N ALA A 117 -29.14 15.34 -15.09
CA ALA A 117 -28.99 15.48 -16.53
C ALA A 117 -29.05 16.98 -16.87
N PRO A 118 -28.09 17.56 -17.62
CA PRO A 118 -28.18 18.95 -18.04
C PRO A 118 -29.27 19.09 -19.09
N LYS A 119 -30.37 19.75 -18.73
CA LYS A 119 -31.35 20.23 -19.69
C LYS A 119 -30.73 21.42 -20.42
N ALA A 120 -30.31 21.20 -21.66
CA ALA A 120 -29.82 22.24 -22.55
C ALA A 120 -30.83 23.39 -22.64
N LYS A 121 -30.38 24.61 -22.35
CA LYS A 121 -31.09 25.86 -22.60
C LYS A 121 -30.39 26.55 -23.78
N PRO A 122 -31.12 27.12 -24.77
CA PRO A 122 -30.51 27.75 -25.93
C PRO A 122 -29.81 29.05 -25.52
N GLU A 123 -28.55 29.18 -25.90
CA GLU A 123 -27.71 30.35 -25.66
C GLU A 123 -28.00 31.43 -26.71
N GLN A 124 -28.50 32.58 -26.24
CA GLN A 124 -28.70 33.78 -27.04
C GLN A 124 -27.36 34.48 -27.26
N LYS A 125 -27.11 34.84 -28.52
CA LYS A 125 -26.00 35.63 -29.05
C LYS A 125 -26.14 37.11 -28.68
N PRO A 126 -25.13 37.76 -28.08
CA PRO A 126 -24.96 39.21 -28.17
C PRO A 126 -23.82 39.60 -29.14
N ALA A 127 -24.00 40.79 -29.71
CA ALA A 127 -23.21 41.43 -30.76
C ALA A 127 -21.81 41.91 -30.29
N PRO A 128 -20.89 42.24 -31.23
CA PRO A 128 -19.51 42.58 -30.93
C PRO A 128 -19.35 44.08 -30.64
N THR A 129 -18.67 44.42 -29.55
CA THR A 129 -18.11 45.77 -29.35
C THR A 129 -16.60 45.69 -29.33
N SER A 130 -15.99 46.39 -30.29
CA SER A 130 -14.54 46.53 -30.44
C SER A 130 -13.99 47.53 -29.42
N PRO A 131 -12.86 47.22 -28.75
CA PRO A 131 -12.01 48.25 -28.17
C PRO A 131 -10.77 48.51 -29.03
N LYS A 132 -10.57 49.80 -29.26
CA LYS A 132 -9.51 50.47 -30.00
C LYS A 132 -8.14 50.22 -29.35
N VAL A 133 -7.20 49.74 -30.17
CA VAL A 133 -5.77 49.55 -29.84
C VAL A 133 -5.03 50.90 -29.94
N PRO A 134 -4.20 51.24 -28.94
CA PRO A 134 -2.98 52.01 -29.17
C PRO A 134 -1.75 51.12 -28.98
N ALA A 135 -0.91 51.06 -30.01
CA ALA A 135 0.51 50.72 -29.92
C ALA A 135 1.32 52.05 -29.80
N PRO A 136 2.63 52.09 -29.47
CA PRO A 136 3.57 50.97 -29.38
C PRO A 136 4.60 51.07 -28.20
N THR A 137 5.56 50.13 -28.24
CA THR A 137 6.97 50.22 -27.80
C THR A 137 7.33 49.78 -26.38
N ALA A 138 7.71 48.50 -26.26
CA ALA A 138 8.94 48.09 -25.59
C ALA A 138 9.37 46.73 -26.16
N THR A 139 10.46 46.73 -26.93
CA THR A 139 11.08 45.52 -27.48
C THR A 139 11.80 44.81 -26.34
N VAL A 140 11.08 44.01 -25.56
CA VAL A 140 11.69 43.10 -24.58
C VAL A 140 12.17 41.88 -25.35
N GLN A 141 13.48 41.75 -25.44
CA GLN A 141 14.18 40.61 -26.00
C GLN A 141 13.69 39.32 -25.30
N PRO A 142 13.23 38.28 -26.02
CA PRO A 142 12.73 37.06 -25.39
C PRO A 142 13.86 36.41 -24.60
N ALA A 143 13.70 36.36 -23.27
CA ALA A 143 14.58 35.56 -22.42
C ALA A 143 14.51 34.11 -22.91
N LYS A 144 15.66 33.57 -23.33
CA LYS A 144 15.82 32.18 -23.75
C LYS A 144 15.17 31.28 -22.68
N PRO A 145 14.19 30.42 -23.01
CA PRO A 145 13.55 29.55 -22.04
C PRO A 145 14.62 28.76 -21.29
N GLN A 146 14.81 29.07 -20.01
CA GLN A 146 15.64 28.23 -19.15
C GLN A 146 14.96 26.87 -19.10
N ALA A 147 15.64 25.85 -19.60
CA ALA A 147 15.15 24.48 -19.52
C ALA A 147 14.80 24.19 -18.06
N PRO A 148 13.60 23.62 -17.78
CA PRO A 148 13.17 23.33 -16.42
C PRO A 148 14.24 22.48 -15.72
N ALA A 149 14.60 22.88 -14.51
CA ALA A 149 15.56 22.15 -13.70
C ALA A 149 15.11 20.69 -13.59
N LYS A 150 16.02 19.76 -13.89
CA LYS A 150 15.77 18.32 -13.85
C LYS A 150 15.24 17.96 -12.47
N ALA A 151 14.15 17.19 -12.41
CA ALA A 151 13.61 16.73 -11.14
C ALA A 151 14.69 15.96 -10.35
N PRO A 152 14.69 16.06 -9.01
CA PRO A 152 15.62 15.31 -8.18
C PRO A 152 15.44 13.80 -8.38
N GLU A 153 16.55 13.11 -8.62
CA GLU A 153 16.62 11.66 -8.81
C GLU A 153 17.05 10.95 -7.52
N PHE A 154 16.54 9.74 -7.30
CA PHE A 154 16.89 8.94 -6.14
C PHE A 154 18.22 8.20 -6.35
N ASN A 155 19.16 8.35 -5.41
CA ASN A 155 20.46 7.65 -5.45
C ASN A 155 20.59 6.68 -4.25
N PRO A 156 20.57 5.35 -4.47
CA PRO A 156 20.62 4.35 -3.40
C PRO A 156 22.02 4.18 -2.81
N GLN A 157 23.06 4.78 -3.39
CA GLN A 157 24.43 4.69 -2.88
C GLN A 157 24.70 5.64 -1.69
N GLN A 158 23.68 6.37 -1.25
CA GLN A 158 23.79 7.32 -0.15
C GLN A 158 23.19 6.78 1.16
N GLY A 159 23.70 7.25 2.30
CA GLY A 159 23.18 6.95 3.63
C GLY A 159 23.15 5.46 3.97
N LEU A 160 22.05 5.00 4.58
CA LEU A 160 21.86 3.60 4.97
C LEU A 160 22.02 2.63 3.80
N LEU A 161 21.40 2.94 2.66
CA LEU A 161 21.39 2.04 1.51
C LEU A 161 22.78 1.88 0.93
N GLY A 162 23.58 2.95 0.90
CA GLY A 162 25.00 2.85 0.53
C GLY A 162 25.75 1.83 1.41
N ILE A 163 25.49 1.84 2.72
CA ILE A 163 26.10 0.87 3.65
C ILE A 163 25.59 -0.56 3.37
N LEU A 164 24.28 -0.75 3.15
CA LEU A 164 23.66 -2.06 2.90
C LEU A 164 23.97 -2.65 1.52
N LEU A 165 24.31 -1.81 0.53
CA LEU A 165 24.60 -2.23 -0.84
C LEU A 165 26.09 -2.41 -1.09
N THR A 166 26.95 -1.79 -0.28
CA THR A 166 28.39 -2.02 -0.34
C THR A 166 28.69 -3.41 0.18
N GLU A 167 29.24 -4.29 -0.66
CA GLU A 167 29.68 -5.61 -0.22
C GLU A 167 30.79 -5.48 0.81
N GLN A 168 30.54 -6.00 2.01
CA GLN A 168 31.52 -6.06 3.09
C GLN A 168 31.75 -7.51 3.50
N LYS A 169 33.02 -7.92 3.59
CA LYS A 169 33.41 -9.28 4.03
C LYS A 169 33.17 -9.52 5.53
N GLN A 170 32.85 -8.47 6.28
CA GLN A 170 32.68 -8.51 7.72
C GLN A 170 31.23 -8.20 8.10
N ALA A 171 30.76 -8.80 9.20
CA ALA A 171 29.48 -8.43 9.79
C ALA A 171 29.58 -7.03 10.43
N PHE A 172 28.44 -6.36 10.61
CA PHE A 172 28.41 -5.08 11.32
C PHE A 172 27.08 -4.89 12.06
N ALA A 173 27.12 -4.05 13.09
CA ALA A 173 25.92 -3.56 13.76
C ALA A 173 25.61 -2.14 13.28
N LEU A 174 24.37 -1.91 12.89
CA LEU A 174 23.81 -0.61 12.59
C LEU A 174 23.07 -0.07 13.81
N THR A 175 23.41 1.15 14.20
CA THR A 175 22.78 1.86 15.32
C THR A 175 22.52 3.31 14.92
N LEU A 176 21.50 3.93 15.50
CA LEU A 176 21.28 5.37 15.33
C LEU A 176 22.31 6.13 16.18
N GLN A 177 22.95 7.16 15.63
CA GLN A 177 23.96 7.92 16.37
C GLN A 177 23.40 8.56 17.65
N ALA A 178 22.14 9.00 17.63
CA ALA A 178 21.47 9.55 18.80
C ALA A 178 21.16 8.50 19.88
N ARG A 179 21.17 7.20 19.54
CA ARG A 179 20.84 6.06 20.43
C ARG A 179 21.70 4.84 20.10
N PRO A 180 23.02 4.90 20.37
CA PRO A 180 23.97 3.88 19.92
C PRO A 180 23.78 2.51 20.59
N THR A 181 23.02 2.43 21.69
CA THR A 181 22.77 1.19 22.43
C THR A 181 21.38 0.61 22.22
N ASP A 182 20.45 1.35 21.60
CA ASP A 182 19.07 0.89 21.43
C ASP A 182 18.92 0.08 20.14
N ASN A 183 18.49 -1.18 20.30
CA ASN A 183 18.00 -2.05 19.23
C ASN A 183 18.87 -2.04 17.96
N PRO A 184 20.13 -2.51 18.04
CA PRO A 184 20.99 -2.62 16.88
C PRO A 184 20.39 -3.56 15.83
N ILE A 185 20.57 -3.22 14.55
CA ILE A 185 20.34 -4.13 13.43
C ILE A 185 21.68 -4.77 13.09
N PHE A 186 21.80 -6.08 13.23
CA PHE A 186 23.02 -6.79 12.84
C PHE A 186 22.92 -7.25 11.39
N ILE A 187 23.94 -6.98 10.59
CA ILE A 187 24.01 -7.34 9.18
C ILE A 187 25.10 -8.40 8.96
N TYR A 188 24.78 -9.42 8.17
CA TYR A 188 25.73 -10.46 7.74
C TYR A 188 25.62 -10.70 6.23
N HIS A 189 26.43 -9.98 5.45
CA HIS A 189 26.40 -9.99 3.99
C HIS A 189 26.66 -11.37 3.38
N ASP A 190 27.68 -12.11 3.86
CA ASP A 190 28.01 -13.45 3.34
C ASP A 190 26.84 -14.43 3.43
N LYS A 191 25.99 -14.27 4.45
CA LYS A 191 24.77 -15.08 4.64
C LYS A 191 23.52 -14.43 4.05
N LYS A 192 23.64 -13.24 3.45
CA LYS A 192 22.54 -12.42 2.93
C LYS A 192 21.42 -12.29 3.97
N ALA A 193 21.80 -12.08 5.23
CA ALA A 193 20.88 -12.07 6.36
C ALA A 193 21.07 -10.83 7.25
N TYR A 194 20.00 -10.45 7.92
CA TYR A 194 20.04 -9.48 9.03
C TYR A 194 19.33 -10.05 10.26
N TYR A 195 19.60 -9.44 11.41
CA TYR A 195 19.03 -9.79 12.70
C TYR A 195 18.62 -8.52 13.42
N SER A 196 17.41 -8.50 13.97
CA SER A 196 16.87 -7.36 14.70
C SER A 196 15.92 -7.86 15.78
N LEU A 197 15.90 -7.15 16.91
CA LEU A 197 14.89 -7.38 17.95
C LEU A 197 13.53 -6.78 17.56
N ALA A 198 13.56 -5.65 16.85
CA ALA A 198 12.37 -4.96 16.39
C ALA A 198 11.90 -5.54 15.03
N PRO A 199 10.58 -5.67 14.81
CA PRO A 199 10.04 -6.01 13.50
C PRO A 199 10.35 -4.91 12.47
N LEU A 200 10.32 -5.26 11.19
CA LEU A 200 10.75 -4.39 10.09
C LEU A 200 10.03 -3.04 10.09
N GLU A 201 8.73 -3.02 10.40
CA GLU A 201 7.90 -1.81 10.44
C GLU A 201 8.29 -0.85 11.58
N GLN A 202 8.96 -1.34 12.62
CA GLN A 202 9.48 -0.53 13.72
C GLN A 202 10.88 0.02 13.45
N LEU A 203 11.54 -0.40 12.36
CA LEU A 203 12.86 0.09 11.96
C LEU A 203 12.81 1.43 11.20
N LYS A 204 11.62 2.03 11.04
CA LYS A 204 11.41 3.35 10.40
C LYS A 204 12.42 4.43 10.77
N PRO A 205 12.86 4.57 12.04
CA PRO A 205 13.88 5.56 12.39
C PRO A 205 15.21 5.42 11.64
N PHE A 206 15.58 4.21 11.21
CA PHE A 206 16.78 3.97 10.38
C PHE A 206 16.60 4.40 8.92
N PHE A 207 15.36 4.62 8.47
CA PHE A 207 15.03 4.98 7.09
C PHE A 207 14.70 6.47 6.94
N SER A 208 15.22 7.30 7.85
CA SER A 208 15.12 8.76 7.76
C SER A 208 16.47 9.35 7.37
N LEU A 209 16.45 10.32 6.44
CA LEU A 209 17.65 11.05 6.04
C LEU A 209 18.23 11.90 7.18
N ASP A 210 17.40 12.29 8.15
CA ASP A 210 17.79 13.14 9.28
C ASP A 210 18.47 12.36 10.42
N ASN A 211 18.49 11.03 10.35
CA ASN A 211 19.02 10.17 11.41
C ASN A 211 20.36 9.56 10.97
N PRO A 212 21.50 10.13 11.37
CA PRO A 212 22.80 9.56 11.04
C PRO A 212 22.96 8.16 11.66
N ILE A 213 23.51 7.25 10.87
CA ILE A 213 23.66 5.83 11.20
C ILE A 213 25.14 5.53 11.41
N LEU A 214 25.43 4.81 12.48
CA LEU A 214 26.75 4.28 12.77
C LEU A 214 26.78 2.80 12.40
N ALA A 215 27.75 2.43 11.57
CA ALA A 215 28.06 1.04 11.25
C ALA A 215 29.32 0.62 12.02
N THR A 216 29.15 -0.27 12.98
CA THR A 216 30.27 -0.79 13.79
C THR A 216 30.63 -2.18 13.31
N PRO A 217 31.86 -2.41 12.81
CA PRO A 217 32.32 -3.73 12.39
C PRO A 217 32.25 -4.74 13.54
N LEU A 218 31.90 -5.99 13.21
CA LEU A 218 31.79 -7.10 14.15
C LEU A 218 32.43 -8.35 13.56
N SER A 219 33.17 -9.10 14.38
CA SER A 219 33.58 -10.45 14.01
C SER A 219 32.36 -11.39 13.96
N VAL A 220 32.47 -12.48 13.19
CA VAL A 220 31.42 -13.51 13.12
C VAL A 220 31.14 -14.13 14.51
N ALA A 221 32.17 -14.24 15.36
CA ALA A 221 32.03 -14.74 16.72
C ALA A 221 31.23 -13.77 17.62
N GLU A 222 31.45 -12.47 17.50
CA GLU A 222 30.69 -11.44 18.23
C GLU A 222 29.23 -11.41 17.78
N LEU A 223 29.00 -11.45 16.46
CA LEU A 223 27.66 -11.58 15.89
C LEU A 223 26.93 -12.80 16.45
N GLY A 224 27.58 -13.98 16.42
CA GLY A 224 27.00 -15.22 16.92
C GLY A 224 26.65 -15.16 18.41
N LYS A 225 27.50 -14.54 19.23
CA LYS A 225 27.21 -14.28 20.65
C LYS A 225 26.01 -13.36 20.83
N ALA A 226 25.93 -12.27 20.08
CA ALA A 226 24.82 -11.31 20.16
C ALA A 226 23.48 -11.94 19.74
N VAL A 227 23.45 -12.64 18.60
CA VAL A 227 22.28 -13.34 18.08
C VAL A 227 21.78 -14.39 19.08
N LYS A 228 22.69 -15.22 19.63
CA LYS A 228 22.34 -16.25 20.61
C LYS A 228 21.83 -15.66 21.91
N LYS A 229 22.50 -14.62 22.44
CA LYS A 229 22.13 -13.97 23.71
C LYS A 229 20.72 -13.36 23.64
N SER A 230 20.38 -12.76 22.51
CA SER A 230 19.10 -12.05 22.32
C SER A 230 18.02 -12.91 21.66
N GLY A 231 18.30 -14.19 21.36
CA GLY A 231 17.33 -15.09 20.71
C GLY A 231 16.87 -14.62 19.33
N LEU A 232 17.74 -13.94 18.57
CA LEU A 232 17.35 -13.34 17.30
C LEU A 232 17.25 -14.39 16.20
N THR A 233 16.25 -14.21 15.32
CA THR A 233 16.08 -15.05 14.13
C THR A 233 16.67 -14.35 12.91
N ALA A 234 17.30 -15.13 12.02
CA ALA A 234 17.82 -14.61 10.76
C ALA A 234 16.66 -14.23 9.83
N LEU A 235 16.72 -13.02 9.26
CA LEU A 235 15.78 -12.53 8.25
C LEU A 235 16.54 -12.22 6.95
N PRO A 236 15.92 -12.37 5.77
CA PRO A 236 16.61 -12.13 4.51
C PRO A 236 16.99 -10.66 4.32
N LEU A 237 18.26 -10.39 4.01
CA LEU A 237 18.79 -9.02 3.82
C LEU A 237 18.06 -8.27 2.70
N SER A 238 17.60 -8.98 1.67
CA SER A 238 16.79 -8.39 0.59
C SER A 238 15.50 -7.74 1.09
N GLN A 239 14.89 -8.24 2.18
CA GLN A 239 13.69 -7.63 2.77
C GLN A 239 14.02 -6.27 3.40
N LEU A 240 15.14 -6.17 4.12
CA LEU A 240 15.59 -4.92 4.71
C LEU A 240 15.96 -3.90 3.62
N ILE A 241 16.69 -4.33 2.59
CA ILE A 241 17.07 -3.50 1.44
C ILE A 241 15.82 -2.97 0.72
N TRP A 242 14.86 -3.85 0.42
CA TRP A 242 13.61 -3.48 -0.24
C TRP A 242 12.87 -2.43 0.59
N TYR A 243 12.68 -2.69 1.88
CA TYR A 243 11.92 -1.78 2.76
C TYR A 243 12.61 -0.44 2.97
N ALA A 244 13.93 -0.44 3.19
CA ALA A 244 14.72 0.78 3.29
C ALA A 244 14.61 1.62 2.01
N THR A 245 14.74 0.98 0.85
CA THR A 245 14.65 1.66 -0.46
C THR A 245 13.28 2.27 -0.68
N PHE A 246 12.22 1.52 -0.39
CA PHE A 246 10.84 1.98 -0.55
C PHE A 246 10.54 3.24 0.27
N ASN A 247 11.05 3.32 1.51
CA ASN A 247 10.82 4.46 2.40
C ASN A 247 11.72 5.66 2.05
N LEU A 248 12.93 5.41 1.56
CA LEU A 248 13.90 6.48 1.26
C LEU A 248 13.71 7.12 -0.12
N SER A 249 13.00 6.48 -1.05
CA SER A 249 12.87 6.97 -2.43
C SER A 249 11.89 8.14 -2.62
N GLN A 250 10.95 8.38 -1.69
CA GLN A 250 10.11 9.59 -1.64
C GLN A 250 9.40 9.97 -2.97
N GLY A 251 9.02 8.97 -3.75
CA GLY A 251 8.34 9.11 -5.04
C GLY A 251 9.26 9.37 -6.24
N GLN A 252 10.56 9.53 -6.00
CA GLN A 252 11.56 9.82 -7.03
C GLN A 252 11.99 8.53 -7.71
N LEU A 253 12.17 8.58 -9.03
CA LEU A 253 12.69 7.45 -9.77
C LEU A 253 14.20 7.29 -9.55
N LEU A 254 14.68 6.06 -9.62
CA LEU A 254 16.09 5.72 -9.52
C LEU A 254 16.93 6.49 -10.57
N GLN A 255 18.08 7.02 -10.15
CA GLN A 255 19.00 7.75 -11.02
C GLN A 255 19.37 6.94 -12.28
N GLY A 256 19.21 7.56 -13.44
CA GLY A 256 19.50 6.94 -14.74
C GLY A 256 18.39 6.05 -15.32
N HIS A 257 17.27 5.84 -14.60
CA HIS A 257 16.13 5.07 -15.09
C HIS A 257 15.04 5.94 -15.70
N SER A 258 14.17 5.33 -16.49
CA SER A 258 13.02 5.98 -17.14
C SER A 258 11.71 5.30 -16.74
N GLY A 259 10.66 6.09 -16.47
CA GLY A 259 9.32 5.56 -16.19
C GLY A 259 8.69 4.84 -17.39
N GLN A 260 9.24 5.07 -18.59
CA GLN A 260 8.85 4.42 -19.84
C GLN A 260 9.57 3.09 -20.08
N GLU A 261 10.58 2.77 -19.28
CA GLU A 261 11.27 1.49 -19.38
C GLU A 261 10.27 0.36 -19.09
N LEU A 262 10.21 -0.63 -19.98
CA LEU A 262 9.39 -1.81 -19.77
C LEU A 262 10.05 -2.65 -18.69
N VAL A 263 9.26 -3.12 -17.72
CA VAL A 263 9.77 -3.90 -16.59
C VAL A 263 8.86 -5.09 -16.30
N GLN A 264 9.44 -6.16 -15.75
CA GLN A 264 8.71 -7.34 -15.28
C GLN A 264 9.40 -7.96 -14.06
N LEU A 265 8.63 -8.20 -13.00
CA LEU A 265 9.13 -8.86 -11.80
C LEU A 265 9.35 -10.36 -12.07
N SER A 266 10.56 -10.83 -11.78
CA SER A 266 10.86 -12.27 -11.78
C SER A 266 10.29 -12.99 -10.56
N GLN A 267 10.17 -12.27 -9.44
CA GLN A 267 9.69 -12.77 -8.15
C GLN A 267 8.86 -11.71 -7.45
N LEU A 268 7.89 -12.12 -6.64
CA LEU A 268 7.10 -11.20 -5.83
C LEU A 268 7.94 -10.70 -4.63
N PRO A 269 7.97 -9.39 -4.35
CA PRO A 269 8.61 -8.88 -3.15
C PRO A 269 7.89 -9.36 -1.90
N TYR A 270 8.65 -9.49 -0.81
CA TYR A 270 8.06 -9.65 0.52
C TYR A 270 7.55 -8.28 0.99
N LEU A 271 6.24 -8.12 1.03
CA LEU A 271 5.60 -6.85 1.42
C LEU A 271 5.40 -6.72 2.94
N GLY A 272 5.82 -7.72 3.74
CA GLY A 272 5.62 -7.72 5.19
C GLY A 272 4.14 -7.61 5.57
N LYS A 273 3.86 -6.93 6.69
CA LYS A 273 2.50 -6.53 7.08
C LYS A 273 2.09 -5.18 6.49
N THR A 274 2.80 -4.71 5.46
CA THR A 274 2.46 -3.47 4.77
C THR A 274 1.25 -3.77 3.89
N ASP A 275 0.07 -3.77 4.49
CA ASP A 275 -1.23 -4.21 3.93
C ASP A 275 -1.80 -3.27 2.87
N SER A 276 -0.97 -2.47 2.20
CA SER A 276 -1.45 -1.61 1.13
C SER A 276 -1.82 -2.47 -0.09
N LEU A 277 -3.13 -2.61 -0.29
CA LEU A 277 -3.77 -3.29 -1.42
C LEU A 277 -3.19 -2.88 -2.77
N SER A 278 -2.80 -1.62 -2.90
CA SER A 278 -2.14 -1.05 -4.08
C SER A 278 -0.81 -1.73 -4.37
N TYR A 279 0.01 -2.05 -3.36
CA TYR A 279 1.33 -2.69 -3.58
C TYR A 279 1.17 -4.13 -4.06
N ARG A 280 0.21 -4.88 -3.52
CA ARG A 280 -0.08 -6.25 -3.96
C ARG A 280 -0.58 -6.26 -5.40
N LYS A 281 -1.52 -5.37 -5.75
CA LYS A 281 -2.01 -5.22 -7.13
C LYS A 281 -0.87 -4.90 -8.09
N LEU A 282 0.00 -3.96 -7.72
CA LEU A 282 1.16 -3.58 -8.54
C LEU A 282 2.16 -4.73 -8.71
N ALA A 283 2.49 -5.42 -7.61
CA ALA A 283 3.39 -6.58 -7.64
C ALA A 283 2.84 -7.71 -8.51
N GLU A 284 1.57 -8.08 -8.34
CA GLU A 284 0.93 -9.12 -9.14
C GLU A 284 0.86 -8.75 -10.61
N PHE A 285 0.51 -7.48 -10.92
CA PHE A 285 0.44 -7.00 -12.29
C PHE A 285 1.81 -7.08 -12.98
N LEU A 286 2.85 -6.54 -12.36
CA LEU A 286 4.22 -6.52 -12.89
C LEU A 286 4.87 -7.91 -12.90
N HIS A 287 4.39 -8.86 -12.12
CA HIS A 287 4.84 -10.25 -12.20
C HIS A 287 4.25 -10.96 -13.43
N LYS A 288 2.96 -10.71 -13.71
CA LYS A 288 2.21 -11.35 -14.80
C LYS A 288 2.43 -10.67 -16.16
N ASN A 289 2.84 -9.40 -16.17
CA ASN A 289 2.90 -8.58 -17.37
C ASN A 289 4.23 -7.83 -17.46
N THR A 290 4.70 -7.62 -18.68
CA THR A 290 5.75 -6.65 -19.00
C THR A 290 5.09 -5.32 -19.35
N ALA A 291 5.36 -4.26 -18.60
CA ALA A 291 4.73 -2.95 -18.79
C ALA A 291 5.65 -1.81 -18.33
N SER A 292 5.37 -0.59 -18.75
CA SER A 292 6.02 0.60 -18.17
C SER A 292 5.44 0.90 -16.77
N LEU A 293 6.16 1.69 -15.96
CA LEU A 293 5.68 2.04 -14.62
C LEU A 293 4.41 2.89 -14.66
N GLU A 294 4.30 3.78 -15.65
CA GLU A 294 3.11 4.61 -15.83
C GLU A 294 1.87 3.76 -16.17
N GLN A 295 2.02 2.79 -17.08
CA GLN A 295 0.95 1.85 -17.41
C GLN A 295 0.56 1.00 -16.21
N ALA A 296 1.53 0.49 -15.46
CA ALA A 296 1.27 -0.33 -14.28
C ALA A 296 0.58 0.47 -13.16
N ALA A 297 0.98 1.74 -12.97
CA ALA A 297 0.34 2.68 -12.05
C ALA A 297 -1.12 2.95 -12.45
N GLU A 298 -1.36 3.25 -13.72
CA GLU A 298 -2.70 3.51 -14.27
C GLU A 298 -3.62 2.29 -14.12
N VAL A 299 -3.19 1.11 -14.56
CA VAL A 299 -4.01 -0.11 -14.54
C VAL A 299 -4.35 -0.55 -13.12
N THR A 300 -3.42 -0.37 -12.18
CA THR A 300 -3.66 -0.80 -10.78
C THR A 300 -4.30 0.29 -9.92
N GLY A 301 -4.46 1.50 -10.45
CA GLY A 301 -4.93 2.67 -9.70
C GLY A 301 -3.94 3.10 -8.60
N THR A 302 -2.66 2.80 -8.76
CA THR A 302 -1.61 3.14 -7.78
C THR A 302 -1.00 4.49 -8.18
N PRO A 303 -0.83 5.45 -7.26
CA PRO A 303 -0.16 6.72 -7.58
C PRO A 303 1.25 6.50 -8.16
N LEU A 304 1.63 7.26 -9.19
CA LEU A 304 2.92 7.07 -9.88
C LEU A 304 4.12 7.19 -8.92
N ALA A 305 4.08 8.12 -7.96
CA ALA A 305 5.11 8.24 -6.93
C ALA A 305 5.27 6.94 -6.12
N VAL A 306 4.16 6.28 -5.78
CA VAL A 306 4.19 4.99 -5.08
C VAL A 306 4.73 3.89 -5.99
N ALA A 307 4.36 3.88 -7.27
CA ALA A 307 4.91 2.95 -8.24
C ALA A 307 6.43 3.12 -8.42
N ASN A 308 6.94 4.35 -8.41
CA ASN A 308 8.38 4.64 -8.42
C ASN A 308 9.08 4.08 -7.17
N ASN A 309 8.50 4.26 -5.98
CA ASN A 309 9.07 3.68 -4.75
C ASN A 309 9.14 2.15 -4.82
N PHE A 310 8.04 1.54 -5.28
CA PHE A 310 7.95 0.09 -5.45
C PHE A 310 8.96 -0.44 -6.46
N TYR A 311 9.10 0.25 -7.60
CA TYR A 311 10.08 -0.07 -8.62
C TYR A 311 11.50 -0.01 -8.07
N ASN A 312 11.89 1.12 -7.48
CA ASN A 312 13.23 1.30 -6.93
C ASN A 312 13.55 0.20 -5.90
N ALA A 313 12.62 -0.07 -4.98
CA ALA A 313 12.78 -1.11 -3.97
C ALA A 313 12.97 -2.50 -4.58
N SER A 314 12.16 -2.84 -5.57
CA SER A 314 12.22 -4.14 -6.23
C SER A 314 13.47 -4.29 -7.11
N PHE A 315 13.92 -3.20 -7.73
CA PHE A 315 15.15 -3.16 -8.53
C PHE A 315 16.39 -3.32 -7.68
N VAL A 316 16.52 -2.52 -6.63
CA VAL A 316 17.67 -2.57 -5.71
C VAL A 316 17.72 -3.91 -4.97
N ALA A 317 16.58 -4.53 -4.68
CA ALA A 317 16.52 -5.88 -4.09
C ALA A 317 16.77 -7.03 -5.10
N GLY A 318 16.97 -6.73 -6.38
CA GLY A 318 17.26 -7.72 -7.42
C GLY A 318 16.08 -8.59 -7.82
N LEU A 319 14.85 -8.07 -7.77
CA LEU A 319 13.61 -8.83 -8.04
C LEU A 319 13.16 -8.75 -9.51
N PHE A 320 13.73 -7.85 -10.32
CA PHE A 320 13.46 -7.80 -11.76
C PHE A 320 14.26 -8.87 -12.50
N GLY A 321 13.59 -9.52 -13.46
CA GLY A 321 14.22 -10.50 -14.34
C GLY A 321 14.74 -9.86 -15.61
N THR A 322 15.57 -10.60 -16.36
CA THR A 322 15.86 -10.28 -17.75
C THR A 322 14.57 -10.40 -18.56
N ILE A 323 14.11 -9.30 -19.16
CA ILE A 323 12.92 -9.31 -20.00
C ILE A 323 13.21 -10.22 -21.19
N PRO A 324 12.36 -11.24 -21.45
CA PRO A 324 12.54 -12.10 -22.61
C PRO A 324 12.53 -11.24 -23.87
N THR A 325 13.61 -11.29 -24.63
CA THR A 325 13.66 -10.63 -25.95
C THR A 325 12.50 -11.11 -26.82
N PRO A 326 11.92 -10.23 -27.65
CA PRO A 326 10.62 -10.44 -28.33
C PRO A 326 10.54 -11.69 -29.23
N ASP A 327 11.67 -12.32 -29.56
CA ASP A 327 11.71 -13.61 -30.25
C ASP A 327 10.93 -14.72 -29.51
N LYS A 328 10.84 -14.64 -28.17
CA LYS A 328 10.05 -15.58 -27.36
C LYS A 328 8.57 -15.20 -27.22
N GLN A 329 8.23 -13.91 -27.32
CA GLN A 329 6.83 -13.45 -27.28
C GLN A 329 6.07 -13.76 -28.58
N SER A 330 6.78 -13.87 -29.71
CA SER A 330 6.21 -14.30 -31.00
C SER A 330 5.64 -15.73 -30.93
N LEU A 331 6.21 -16.62 -30.10
CA LEU A 331 5.68 -17.97 -29.91
C LEU A 331 4.39 -18.00 -29.10
N PHE A 332 4.27 -17.18 -28.05
CA PHE A 332 3.05 -17.12 -27.22
C PHE A 332 1.89 -16.43 -27.93
N SER A 333 2.16 -15.38 -28.74
CA SER A 333 1.14 -14.76 -29.58
C SER A 333 0.70 -15.68 -30.73
N LYS A 334 1.61 -16.49 -31.30
CA LYS A 334 1.26 -17.56 -32.26
C LYS A 334 0.44 -18.70 -31.62
N LEU A 335 0.74 -19.11 -30.39
CA LEU A 335 -0.03 -20.13 -29.66
C LEU A 335 -1.43 -19.63 -29.25
N LYS A 336 -1.54 -18.38 -28.80
CA LYS A 336 -2.82 -17.76 -28.41
C LYS A 336 -3.74 -17.53 -29.62
N ASN A 337 -3.18 -17.28 -30.82
CA ASN A 337 -3.94 -17.23 -32.06
C ASN A 337 -4.38 -18.61 -32.57
N ARG A 338 -3.58 -19.68 -32.34
CA ARG A 338 -3.98 -21.07 -32.67
C ARG A 338 -5.10 -21.61 -31.76
N LEU A 339 -5.19 -21.16 -30.52
CA LEU A 339 -6.29 -21.53 -29.60
C LEU A 339 -7.60 -20.77 -29.86
N LYS A 340 -7.56 -19.61 -30.53
CA LYS A 340 -8.76 -18.85 -30.92
C LYS A 340 -9.40 -19.35 -32.23
N HIS A 341 -8.67 -20.13 -33.01
CA HIS A 341 -9.18 -20.83 -34.18
C HIS A 341 -8.77 -22.31 -34.10
N PRO A 342 -9.38 -23.10 -33.19
CA PRO A 342 -9.26 -24.55 -33.30
C PRO A 342 -9.88 -24.95 -34.64
N GLY A 343 -9.17 -25.77 -35.40
CA GLY A 343 -9.40 -26.01 -36.83
C GLY A 343 -10.87 -26.12 -37.25
N ALA A 344 -11.15 -25.37 -38.33
CA ALA A 344 -11.90 -25.90 -39.46
C ALA A 344 -11.12 -27.05 -40.13
#